data_AF-A0A839TSF6-F1
#
_entry.id   AF-A0A839TSF6-F1
#
_cell.length_a   1.000
_cell.length_b   1.000
_cell.length_c   1.000
_cell.angle_alpha   90.00
_cell.angle_beta   90.00
_cell.angle_gamma   90.00
#
_symmetry.space_group_name_H-M   'P 1'
#
loop_
_entity.id
_entity.type
_entity.pdbx_description
1 polymer ?
#
loop_
_entity_poly.entity_id
_entity_poly.type
_entity_poly.pdbx_seq_one_letter_code
_entity_poly.pdbx_strand_id
1 'polypeptide(L)'
;MKRFLIPGLVLAITLGSVLILPALYYAEHTFPRESRAMAAFHPQSGWTLDNANIVDALDSLPLTLPIRKVEWESRVLTVDLKVATPEVSVSEIYSNIAEILSFSFDGTSNVDQILLRLVAEDKWLGTRHLLLAADVRRTEWSPELKQALGEAGEGPLADGIKARFHLTETKLWRDRFDPQENG
;
A
#
# COMPACT_ATOMS: atom_id res chain seq x y z
N MET A 1 33.43 -53.94 30.94
CA MET A 1 32.58 -53.97 29.72
C MET A 1 31.81 -52.65 29.52
N LYS A 2 32.49 -51.50 29.35
CA LYS A 2 31.84 -50.18 29.09
C LYS A 2 32.67 -49.23 28.18
N ARG A 3 33.57 -49.74 27.33
CA ARG A 3 34.48 -48.92 26.50
C ARG A 3 34.07 -48.79 25.03
N PHE A 4 33.04 -49.52 24.59
CA PHE A 4 32.54 -49.51 23.20
C PHE A 4 31.16 -48.87 23.04
N LEU A 5 30.54 -48.39 24.12
CA LEU A 5 29.21 -47.75 24.10
C LEU A 5 29.23 -46.34 23.47
N ILE A 6 30.33 -45.61 23.64
CA ILE A 6 30.48 -44.22 23.17
C ILE A 6 30.61 -44.14 21.64
N PRO A 7 31.47 -44.92 20.95
CA PRO A 7 31.56 -44.83 19.49
C PRO A 7 30.28 -45.33 18.78
N GLY A 8 29.56 -46.29 19.37
CA GLY A 8 28.27 -46.75 18.83
C GLY A 8 27.18 -45.68 18.88
N LEU A 9 27.15 -44.87 19.95
CA LEU A 9 26.19 -43.77 20.10
C LEU A 9 26.44 -42.65 19.08
N VAL A 10 27.71 -42.30 18.85
CA VAL A 10 28.09 -41.26 17.87
C VAL A 10 27.73 -41.69 16.45
N LEU A 11 27.99 -42.95 16.09
CA LEU A 11 27.64 -43.49 14.78
C LEU A 11 26.12 -43.46 14.54
N ALA A 12 25.32 -43.83 15.55
CA ALA A 12 23.87 -43.81 15.45
C ALA A 12 23.30 -42.39 15.27
N ILE A 13 23.87 -41.39 15.96
CA ILE A 13 23.46 -39.99 15.81
C ILE A 13 23.77 -39.48 14.39
N THR A 14 24.96 -39.75 13.86
CA THR A 14 25.33 -39.34 12.49
C THR A 14 24.47 -40.01 11.43
N LEU A 15 24.15 -41.29 11.59
CA LEU A 15 23.31 -42.02 10.64
C LEU A 15 21.85 -41.53 10.68
N GLY A 16 21.37 -41.16 11.87
CA GLY A 16 20.05 -40.55 12.04
C GLY A 16 19.93 -39.20 11.34
N SER A 17 20.93 -38.31 11.45
CA SER A 17 20.90 -36.98 10.82
C SER A 17 20.80 -37.03 9.29
N VAL A 18 21.43 -38.02 8.64
CA VAL A 18 21.38 -38.20 7.18
C VAL A 18 20.00 -38.65 6.70
N LEU A 19 19.22 -39.33 7.54
CA LEU A 19 17.88 -39.80 7.19
C LEU A 19 16.77 -38.81 7.56
N ILE A 20 16.97 -37.98 8.58
CA ILE A 20 15.99 -37.00 9.04
C ILE A 20 15.91 -35.79 8.09
N LEU A 21 17.03 -35.35 7.50
CA LEU A 21 17.07 -34.20 6.60
C LEU A 21 16.23 -34.41 5.31
N PRO A 22 16.32 -35.56 4.60
CA PRO A 22 15.45 -35.85 3.47
C PRO A 22 13.98 -35.95 3.87
N ALA A 23 13.69 -36.52 5.04
CA ALA A 23 12.31 -36.66 5.52
C ALA A 23 11.66 -35.30 5.84
N LEU A 24 12.42 -34.36 6.42
CA LEU A 24 11.96 -32.99 6.61
C LEU A 24 11.82 -32.24 5.28
N TYR A 25 12.76 -32.44 4.35
CA TYR A 25 12.66 -31.88 3.00
C TYR A 25 11.38 -32.36 2.30
N TYR A 26 11.08 -33.67 2.33
CA TYR A 26 9.83 -34.19 1.78
C TYR A 26 8.60 -33.69 2.54
N ALA A 27 8.62 -33.61 3.87
CA ALA A 27 7.49 -33.09 4.66
C ALA A 27 7.18 -31.62 4.31
N GLU A 28 8.21 -30.79 4.12
CA GLU A 28 8.07 -29.39 3.69
C GLU A 28 7.54 -29.27 2.25
N HIS A 29 7.84 -30.25 1.38
CA HIS A 29 7.36 -30.30 -0.01
C HIS A 29 6.00 -31.01 -0.17
N THR A 30 5.48 -31.68 0.86
CA THR A 30 4.19 -32.39 0.82
C THR A 30 3.05 -31.58 1.42
N PHE A 31 3.33 -30.45 2.08
CA PHE A 31 2.29 -29.43 2.25
C PHE A 31 2.03 -28.83 0.87
N PRO A 32 0.84 -29.01 0.28
CA PRO A 32 0.46 -28.20 -0.85
C PRO A 32 0.40 -26.78 -0.31
N ARG A 33 1.43 -25.98 -0.58
CA ARG A 33 1.23 -24.54 -0.75
C ARG A 33 0.07 -24.50 -1.71
N GLU A 34 -1.11 -24.04 -1.25
CA GLU A 34 -2.21 -23.75 -2.16
C GLU A 34 -1.59 -22.98 -3.30
N SER A 35 -1.45 -23.66 -4.43
CA SER A 35 -1.04 -23.05 -5.66
C SER A 35 -2.27 -22.27 -6.06
N ARG A 36 -2.44 -21.10 -5.42
CA ARG A 36 -3.26 -20.02 -5.94
C ARG A 36 -2.83 -19.92 -7.38
N ALA A 37 -3.71 -20.40 -8.25
CA ALA A 37 -3.46 -20.54 -9.67
C ALA A 37 -2.72 -19.28 -10.10
N MET A 38 -1.46 -19.44 -10.51
CA MET A 38 -0.77 -18.38 -11.21
C MET A 38 -1.62 -18.17 -12.46
N ALA A 39 -2.42 -17.12 -12.45
CA ALA A 39 -3.10 -16.62 -13.64
C ALA A 39 -1.98 -16.26 -14.61
N ALA A 40 -1.63 -17.22 -15.46
CA ALA A 40 -0.76 -17.02 -16.59
C ALA A 40 -1.46 -16.00 -17.49
N PHE A 41 -0.77 -14.89 -17.75
CA PHE A 41 -1.20 -13.74 -18.53
C PHE A 41 -2.30 -12.87 -17.89
N HIS A 42 -1.85 -11.87 -17.12
CA HIS A 42 -2.52 -10.57 -17.13
C HIS A 42 -1.86 -9.76 -18.26
N PRO A 43 -2.55 -9.40 -19.34
CA PRO A 43 -2.04 -8.36 -20.22
C PRO A 43 -1.90 -7.11 -19.34
N GLN A 44 -0.66 -6.63 -19.13
CA GLN A 44 -0.40 -5.31 -18.55
C GLN A 44 -0.91 -4.27 -19.56
N SER A 45 -2.22 -4.10 -19.66
CA SER A 45 -2.86 -2.92 -20.26
C SER A 45 -2.85 -1.79 -19.24
N GLY A 46 -1.69 -1.55 -18.64
CA GLY A 46 -1.46 -0.44 -17.72
C GLY A 46 -0.59 0.60 -18.41
N TRP A 47 -0.75 1.85 -18.01
CA TRP A 47 0.11 2.94 -18.46
C TRP A 47 1.57 2.64 -18.09
N THR A 48 2.48 3.02 -18.98
CA THR A 48 3.89 3.16 -18.62
C THR A 48 4.16 4.66 -18.55
N LEU A 49 4.19 5.21 -17.32
CA LEU A 49 4.24 6.65 -17.13
C LEU A 49 5.58 7.25 -17.58
N ASP A 50 5.49 8.39 -18.24
CA ASP A 50 6.59 9.27 -18.57
C ASP A 50 6.13 10.74 -18.49
N ASN A 51 7.06 11.67 -18.72
CA ASN A 51 6.76 13.09 -18.65
C ASN A 51 5.82 13.59 -19.76
N ALA A 52 5.64 12.81 -20.83
CA ALA A 52 4.77 13.17 -21.95
C ALA A 52 3.33 12.72 -21.73
N ASN A 53 3.09 11.64 -20.98
CA ASN A 53 1.75 11.07 -20.81
C ASN A 53 1.14 11.22 -19.41
N ILE A 54 1.92 11.63 -18.41
CA ILE A 54 1.45 11.66 -17.03
C ILE A 54 0.22 12.55 -16.80
N VAL A 55 0.18 13.70 -17.46
CA VAL A 55 -0.93 14.64 -17.33
C VAL A 55 -2.19 14.01 -17.89
N ASP A 56 -2.14 13.46 -19.11
CA ASP A 56 -3.27 12.82 -19.77
C ASP A 56 -3.76 11.58 -19.00
N ALA A 57 -2.82 10.79 -18.48
CA ALA A 57 -3.15 9.59 -17.72
C ALA A 57 -3.90 9.94 -16.43
N LEU A 58 -3.49 10.98 -15.71
CA LEU A 58 -4.17 11.42 -14.49
C LEU A 58 -5.47 12.18 -14.74
N ASP A 59 -5.57 12.94 -15.84
CA ASP A 59 -6.80 13.64 -16.23
C ASP A 59 -7.93 12.66 -16.60
N SER A 60 -7.58 11.44 -17.00
CA SER A 60 -8.55 10.37 -17.28
C SER A 60 -9.23 9.80 -16.03
N LEU A 61 -8.72 10.11 -14.82
CA LEU A 61 -9.26 9.58 -13.58
C LEU A 61 -10.53 10.33 -13.15
N PRO A 62 -11.54 9.63 -12.62
CA PRO A 62 -12.78 10.24 -12.13
C PRO A 62 -12.61 10.89 -10.75
N LEU A 63 -11.57 11.72 -10.59
CA LEU A 63 -11.28 12.42 -9.34
C LEU A 63 -12.27 13.56 -9.13
N THR A 64 -12.83 13.65 -7.93
CA THR A 64 -13.64 14.81 -7.52
C THR A 64 -12.76 15.90 -6.91
N LEU A 65 -11.59 15.53 -6.39
CA LEU A 65 -10.60 16.46 -5.85
C LEU A 65 -9.64 16.92 -6.96
N PRO A 66 -9.50 18.24 -7.19
CA PRO A 66 -8.58 18.75 -8.21
C PRO A 66 -7.12 18.39 -7.90
N ILE A 67 -6.41 17.91 -8.92
CA ILE A 67 -4.94 17.75 -8.85
C ILE A 67 -4.32 19.15 -8.92
N ARG A 68 -3.48 19.46 -7.93
CA ARG A 68 -2.68 20.70 -7.90
C ARG A 68 -1.34 20.54 -8.57
N LYS A 69 -0.66 19.45 -8.22
CA LYS A 69 0.71 19.17 -8.64
C LYS A 69 0.81 17.69 -8.88
N VAL A 70 1.49 17.35 -9.97
CA VAL A 70 1.99 16.02 -10.22
C VAL A 70 3.48 16.10 -10.53
N GLU A 71 4.23 15.09 -10.09
CA GLU A 71 5.62 14.89 -10.45
C GLU A 71 5.90 13.39 -10.58
N TRP A 72 6.73 13.03 -11.56
CA TRP A 72 7.11 11.66 -11.84
C TRP A 72 8.60 11.57 -12.08
N GLU A 73 9.25 10.81 -11.23
CA GLU A 73 10.68 10.61 -11.30
C GLU A 73 11.04 9.27 -10.67
N SER A 74 11.98 8.54 -11.28
CA SER A 74 12.58 7.35 -10.66
C SER A 74 11.58 6.34 -10.09
N ARG A 75 10.46 6.10 -10.80
CA ARG A 75 9.40 5.17 -10.40
C ARG A 75 8.55 5.63 -9.20
N VAL A 76 8.70 6.89 -8.79
CA VAL A 76 7.93 7.54 -7.72
C VAL A 76 6.96 8.54 -8.33
N LEU A 77 5.67 8.33 -8.06
CA LEU A 77 4.62 9.28 -8.42
C LEU A 77 4.35 10.19 -7.22
N THR A 78 4.42 11.51 -7.40
CA THR A 78 4.05 12.48 -6.36
C THR A 78 2.80 13.21 -6.81
N VAL A 79 1.75 13.21 -5.98
CA VAL A 79 0.47 13.87 -6.28
C VAL A 79 0.04 14.75 -5.12
N ASP A 80 -0.30 15.99 -5.42
CA ASP A 80 -0.97 16.89 -4.49
C ASP A 80 -2.43 17.09 -4.91
N LEU A 81 -3.37 16.68 -4.06
CA LEU A 81 -4.79 16.97 -4.24
C LEU A 81 -5.22 18.19 -3.43
N LYS A 82 -6.15 18.95 -3.99
CA LYS A 82 -6.77 20.09 -3.32
C LYS A 82 -8.05 19.65 -2.63
N VAL A 83 -8.17 20.00 -1.35
CA VAL A 83 -9.43 19.89 -0.59
C VAL A 83 -10.06 21.29 -0.53
N ALA A 84 -11.04 21.54 -1.39
CA ALA A 84 -11.80 22.79 -1.38
C ALA A 84 -12.75 22.81 -0.19
N THR A 85 -12.75 23.88 0.60
CA THR A 85 -13.67 24.06 1.73
C THR A 85 -15.04 24.58 1.27
N PRO A 86 -16.17 24.24 1.94
CA PRO A 86 -16.35 23.38 3.13
C PRO A 86 -17.17 22.08 2.90
N GLU A 87 -17.43 21.67 1.66
CA GLU A 87 -18.44 20.64 1.34
C GLU A 87 -17.88 19.21 1.14
N VAL A 88 -16.56 19.05 1.09
CA VAL A 88 -15.91 17.75 0.82
C VAL A 88 -16.03 16.83 2.04
N SER A 89 -16.60 15.65 1.83
CA SER A 89 -16.73 14.62 2.88
C SER A 89 -15.46 13.77 3.02
N VAL A 90 -15.31 13.07 4.16
CA VAL A 90 -14.16 12.19 4.39
C VAL A 90 -14.23 10.98 3.45
N SER A 91 -15.43 10.44 3.21
CA SER A 91 -15.63 9.34 2.26
C SER A 91 -15.23 9.75 0.84
N GLU A 92 -15.55 10.98 0.43
CA GLU A 92 -15.11 11.52 -0.86
C GLU A 92 -13.58 11.57 -0.95
N ILE A 93 -12.91 12.03 0.12
CA ILE A 93 -11.45 12.04 0.20
C ILE A 93 -10.87 10.64 0.08
N TYR A 94 -11.39 9.67 0.83
CA TYR A 94 -10.92 8.28 0.76
C TYR A 94 -11.16 7.64 -0.60
N SER A 95 -12.27 7.96 -1.26
CA SER A 95 -12.54 7.54 -2.64
C SER A 95 -11.48 8.04 -3.62
N ASN A 96 -11.10 9.33 -3.53
CA ASN A 96 -10.03 9.89 -4.37
C ASN A 96 -8.66 9.26 -4.06
N ILE A 97 -8.36 8.98 -2.79
CA ILE A 97 -7.14 8.25 -2.41
C ILE A 97 -7.16 6.85 -3.04
N ALA A 98 -8.26 6.12 -2.92
CA ALA A 98 -8.40 4.77 -3.48
C ALA A 98 -8.22 4.76 -5.00
N GLU A 99 -8.81 5.73 -5.70
CA GLU A 99 -8.70 5.86 -7.16
C GLU A 99 -7.25 6.09 -7.60
N ILE A 100 -6.54 7.01 -6.93
CA ILE A 100 -5.13 7.28 -7.22
C ILE A 100 -4.24 6.08 -6.92
N LEU A 101 -4.45 5.40 -5.79
CA LEU A 101 -3.66 4.22 -5.43
C LEU A 101 -3.90 3.08 -6.42
N SER A 102 -5.16 2.84 -6.82
CA SER A 102 -5.48 1.85 -7.83
C SER A 102 -4.92 2.21 -9.20
N PHE A 103 -5.02 3.46 -9.65
CA PHE A 103 -4.35 3.90 -10.87
C PHE A 103 -2.84 3.61 -10.79
N SER A 104 -2.20 4.02 -9.70
CA SER A 104 -0.76 3.90 -9.52
C SER A 104 -0.29 2.44 -9.57
N PHE A 105 -0.96 1.55 -8.82
CA PHE A 105 -0.47 0.19 -8.63
C PHE A 105 -1.17 -0.86 -9.49
N ASP A 106 -2.44 -0.68 -9.82
CA ASP A 106 -3.15 -1.61 -10.71
C ASP A 106 -3.11 -1.12 -12.17
N GLY A 107 -3.15 0.20 -12.37
CA GLY A 107 -3.25 0.85 -13.67
C GLY A 107 -1.91 1.22 -14.32
N THR A 108 -0.77 1.09 -13.63
CA THR A 108 0.55 1.33 -14.22
C THR A 108 1.52 0.17 -14.03
N SER A 109 2.48 0.05 -14.96
CA SER A 109 3.55 -0.96 -14.91
C SER A 109 4.80 -0.49 -14.16
N ASN A 110 4.99 0.82 -14.01
CA ASN A 110 6.27 1.40 -13.62
C ASN A 110 6.24 2.24 -12.34
N VAL A 111 5.10 2.53 -11.72
CA VAL A 111 5.03 3.22 -10.43
C VAL A 111 5.27 2.23 -9.29
N ASP A 112 6.34 2.38 -8.52
CA ASP A 112 6.65 1.52 -7.37
C ASP A 112 6.26 2.16 -6.02
N GLN A 113 6.14 3.48 -5.99
CA GLN A 113 5.84 4.25 -4.80
C GLN A 113 5.01 5.47 -5.17
N ILE A 114 4.10 5.85 -4.29
CA ILE A 114 3.36 7.11 -4.39
C ILE A 114 3.50 7.94 -3.13
N LEU A 115 3.79 9.22 -3.33
CA LEU A 115 3.77 10.26 -2.32
C LEU A 115 2.52 11.12 -2.54
N LEU A 116 1.49 10.92 -1.73
CA LEU A 116 0.21 11.61 -1.86
C LEU A 116 0.09 12.67 -0.76
N ARG A 117 -0.31 13.89 -1.13
CA ARG A 117 -0.61 14.96 -0.16
C ARG A 117 -1.97 15.57 -0.42
N LEU A 118 -2.75 15.75 0.65
CA LEU A 118 -3.98 16.52 0.64
C LEU A 118 -3.71 17.90 1.21
N VAL A 119 -4.07 18.94 0.46
CA VAL A 119 -3.83 20.32 0.86
C VAL A 119 -5.11 21.13 0.81
N ALA A 120 -5.43 21.79 1.93
CA ALA A 120 -6.43 22.84 1.96
C ALA A 120 -5.85 24.11 1.34
N GLU A 121 -6.63 24.76 0.48
CA GLU A 121 -6.29 26.07 -0.09
C GLU A 121 -7.35 27.08 0.36
N ASP A 122 -6.93 28.13 1.05
CA ASP A 122 -7.78 29.27 1.34
C ASP A 122 -7.90 30.12 0.06
N LYS A 123 -9.10 30.18 -0.51
CA LYS A 123 -9.36 30.91 -1.77
C LYS A 123 -9.15 32.42 -1.64
N TRP A 124 -9.22 32.99 -0.44
CA TRP A 124 -9.08 34.42 -0.19
C TRP A 124 -7.64 34.82 0.14
N LEU A 125 -6.95 33.97 0.91
CA LEU A 125 -5.59 34.26 1.37
C LEU A 125 -4.50 33.59 0.53
N GLY A 126 -4.87 32.67 -0.37
CA GLY A 126 -3.92 31.85 -1.13
C GLY A 126 -3.03 30.97 -0.26
N THR A 127 -3.29 30.91 1.04
CA THR A 127 -2.53 30.13 2.01
C THR A 127 -2.90 28.66 1.89
N ARG A 128 -1.86 27.84 2.00
CA ARG A 128 -1.94 26.39 1.77
C ARG A 128 -1.59 25.69 3.06
N HIS A 129 -2.44 24.75 3.46
CA HIS A 129 -2.24 23.99 4.68
C HIS A 129 -2.29 22.50 4.36
N LEU A 130 -1.19 21.79 4.63
CA LEU A 130 -1.16 20.35 4.54
C LEU A 130 -2.19 19.78 5.52
N LEU A 131 -3.02 18.86 5.03
CA LEU A 131 -4.00 18.15 5.84
C LEU A 131 -3.46 16.77 6.20
N LEU A 132 -3.04 16.04 5.17
CA LEU A 132 -2.64 14.64 5.27
C LEU A 132 -1.56 14.35 4.23
N ALA A 133 -0.62 13.48 4.57
CA ALA A 133 0.38 12.93 3.66
C ALA A 133 0.43 11.40 3.78
N ALA A 134 0.64 10.71 2.68
CA ALA A 134 0.83 9.26 2.62
C ALA A 134 2.05 8.92 1.78
N ASP A 135 2.76 7.87 2.19
CA ASP A 135 3.85 7.25 1.45
C ASP A 135 3.55 5.75 1.34
N VAL A 136 3.05 5.36 0.17
CA VAL A 136 2.60 3.98 -0.08
C VAL A 136 3.49 3.33 -1.11
N ARG A 137 3.93 2.10 -0.84
CA ARG A 137 4.68 1.29 -1.81
C ARG A 137 3.77 0.27 -2.48
N ARG A 138 4.07 -0.08 -3.73
CA ARG A 138 3.36 -1.12 -4.49
C ARG A 138 3.29 -2.45 -3.75
N THR A 139 4.35 -2.82 -3.03
CA THR A 139 4.41 -4.06 -2.23
C THR A 139 3.47 -4.06 -1.03
N GLU A 140 3.03 -2.89 -0.59
CA GLU A 140 2.10 -2.72 0.51
C GLU A 140 0.65 -2.66 0.03
N TRP A 141 0.42 -2.40 -1.27
CA TRP A 141 -0.90 -2.37 -1.87
C TRP A 141 -1.52 -3.76 -1.98
N SER A 142 -2.81 -3.89 -1.63
CA SER A 142 -3.55 -5.13 -1.75
C SER A 142 -5.04 -4.89 -1.98
N PRO A 143 -5.78 -5.85 -2.56
CA PRO A 143 -7.23 -5.75 -2.73
C PRO A 143 -7.97 -5.49 -1.41
N GLU A 144 -7.48 -6.03 -0.30
CA GLU A 144 -8.07 -5.85 1.03
C GLU A 144 -7.94 -4.38 1.49
N LEU A 145 -6.82 -3.72 1.20
CA LEU A 145 -6.66 -2.29 1.50
C LEU A 145 -7.56 -1.41 0.63
N LYS A 146 -7.73 -1.76 -0.65
CA LYS A 146 -8.68 -1.08 -1.54
C LYS A 146 -10.09 -1.15 -0.98
N GLN A 147 -10.52 -2.35 -0.57
CA GLN A 147 -11.83 -2.56 0.03
C GLN A 147 -11.98 -1.78 1.34
N ALA A 148 -10.97 -1.83 2.21
CA ALA A 148 -11.02 -1.13 3.49
C ALA A 148 -11.10 0.40 3.34
N LEU A 149 -10.47 0.99 2.33
CA LEU A 149 -10.65 2.41 1.99
C LEU A 149 -12.09 2.74 1.57
N GLY A 150 -12.72 1.87 0.77
CA GLY A 150 -14.10 2.04 0.33
C GLY A 150 -15.13 1.85 1.45
N GLU A 151 -14.82 1.01 2.44
CA GLU A 151 -15.69 0.70 3.58
C GLU A 151 -15.51 1.66 4.77
N ALA A 152 -14.43 2.45 4.81
CA ALA A 152 -14.15 3.36 5.92
C ALA A 152 -15.21 4.46 6.12
N GLY A 153 -15.94 4.82 5.05
CA GLY A 153 -17.00 5.82 5.10
C GLY A 153 -16.51 7.17 5.62
N GLU A 154 -17.24 7.76 6.56
CA GLU A 154 -16.89 9.06 7.16
C GLU A 154 -16.00 8.95 8.42
N GLY A 155 -15.62 7.73 8.81
CA GLY A 155 -14.82 7.49 10.02
C GLY A 155 -13.31 7.66 9.79
N PRO A 156 -12.51 7.68 10.87
CA PRO A 156 -11.06 7.59 10.75
C PRO A 156 -10.65 6.22 10.17
N LEU A 157 -9.58 6.19 9.37
CA LEU A 157 -8.98 4.93 8.93
C LEU A 157 -8.48 4.12 10.12
N ALA A 158 -8.58 2.79 10.04
CA ALA A 158 -8.01 1.91 11.06
C ALA A 158 -6.48 2.06 11.14
N ASP A 159 -5.91 1.98 12.35
CA ASP A 159 -4.47 2.18 12.59
C ASP A 159 -3.57 1.29 11.72
N GLY A 160 -3.99 0.06 11.44
CA GLY A 160 -3.26 -0.84 10.55
C GLY A 160 -3.15 -0.33 9.12
N ILE A 161 -4.17 0.37 8.62
CA ILE A 161 -4.17 1.01 7.30
C ILE A 161 -3.25 2.24 7.35
N LYS A 162 -3.40 3.08 8.38
CA LYS A 162 -2.56 4.26 8.58
C LYS A 162 -1.07 3.88 8.60
N ALA A 163 -0.73 2.82 9.33
CA ALA A 163 0.65 2.32 9.41
C ALA A 163 1.17 1.83 8.04
N ARG A 164 0.38 1.04 7.30
CA ARG A 164 0.78 0.52 5.98
C ARG A 164 0.91 1.59 4.90
N PHE A 165 0.18 2.70 5.04
CA PHE A 165 0.28 3.83 4.12
C PHE A 165 1.30 4.88 4.58
N HIS A 166 2.00 4.64 5.68
CA HIS A 166 2.82 5.62 6.38
C HIS A 166 2.10 6.98 6.49
N LEU A 167 0.82 6.92 6.87
CA LEU A 167 -0.09 8.05 6.87
C LEU A 167 0.30 9.03 7.99
N THR A 168 0.46 10.29 7.63
CA THR A 168 0.68 11.39 8.57
C THR A 168 -0.49 12.36 8.49
N GLU A 169 -1.26 12.43 9.58
CA GLU A 169 -2.38 13.36 9.74
C GLU A 169 -1.93 14.60 10.52
N THR A 170 -2.19 15.78 9.97
CA THR A 170 -1.91 17.03 10.67
C THR A 170 -2.97 17.33 11.73
N LYS A 171 -2.68 18.28 12.63
CA LYS A 171 -3.68 18.79 13.57
C LYS A 171 -4.91 19.35 12.84
N LEU A 172 -4.70 20.05 11.73
CA LEU A 172 -5.78 20.64 10.95
C LEU A 172 -6.72 19.57 10.34
N TRP A 173 -6.18 18.42 9.97
CA TRP A 173 -7.01 17.28 9.55
C TRP A 173 -7.89 16.78 10.70
N ARG A 174 -7.28 16.48 11.86
CA ARG A 174 -8.03 15.98 13.02
C ARG A 174 -9.09 16.96 13.50
N ASP A 175 -8.74 18.23 13.65
CA ASP A 175 -9.66 19.29 14.08
C ASP A 175 -10.90 19.40 13.16
N ARG A 176 -10.77 19.03 11.88
CA ARG A 176 -11.84 19.13 10.88
C ARG A 176 -12.63 17.83 10.68
N PHE A 177 -11.95 16.69 10.71
CA PHE A 177 -12.49 15.41 10.25
C PHE A 177 -12.52 14.33 11.33
N ASP A 178 -11.88 14.54 12.48
CA ASP A 178 -11.89 13.62 13.62
C ASP A 178 -12.34 14.33 14.91
N PRO A 179 -13.66 14.43 15.17
CA PRO A 179 -14.19 15.19 16.30
C PRO A 179 -13.85 14.59 17.68
N GLN A 180 -13.25 13.39 17.76
CA GLN A 180 -13.11 12.63 19.01
C GLN A 180 -11.94 13.07 19.92
N GLU A 181 -11.05 13.98 19.49
CA GLU A 181 -9.96 14.53 20.33
C GLU A 181 -10.25 15.89 20.99
N ASN A 182 -11.40 16.52 20.72
CA ASN A 182 -11.74 17.84 21.26
C ASN A 182 -12.67 17.78 22.49
N GLY A 183 -12.32 16.92 23.46
CA GLY A 183 -12.98 16.78 24.76
C GLY A 183 -12.06 17.10 25.92
#